data_AF-A0AAP1EYT9-F1
#
_entry.id   AF-A0AAP1EYT9-F1
#
_cell.length_a   1.000
_cell.length_b   1.000
_cell.length_c   1.000
_cell.angle_alpha   90.00
_cell.angle_beta   90.00
_cell.angle_gamma   90.00
#
_symmetry.space_group_name_H-M   'P 1'
#
loop_
_entity.id
_entity.type
_entity.pdbx_description
1 polymer ?
#
loop_
_entity_poly.entity_id
_entity_poly.type
_entity_poly.pdbx_seq_one_letter_code
_entity_poly.pdbx_strand_id
1 'polypeptide(L)' 'GLEVANALLTSSPLERWRAERYASFDNGAGADFAAGKITLTDMAKHAAGNAPKQISGRQEAYENLINQYLTR' A
#
# COMPACT_ATOMS: atom_id res chain seq x y z
N GLY A 1 24.40 5.43 -1.43
CA GLY A 1 23.83 4.10 -1.69
C GLY A 1 23.13 3.55 -0.46
N LEU A 2 23.87 2.83 0.39
CA LEU A 2 23.34 2.25 1.64
C LEU A 2 22.69 3.29 2.58
N GLU A 3 23.37 4.41 2.83
CA GLU A 3 22.88 5.46 3.73
C GLU A 3 21.58 6.10 3.23
N VAL A 4 21.50 6.37 1.92
CA VAL A 4 20.28 6.88 1.27
C VAL A 4 19.13 5.88 1.41
N ALA A 5 19.37 4.59 1.19
CA ALA A 5 18.36 3.55 1.35
C ALA A 5 17.86 3.46 2.80
N ASN A 6 18.78 3.53 3.77
CA ASN A 6 18.42 3.56 5.19
C ASN A 6 17.60 4.81 5.54
N ALA A 7 17.97 5.98 5.03
CA ALA A 7 17.23 7.22 5.24
C ALA A 7 15.83 7.17 4.60
N LEU A 8 15.68 6.57 3.42
CA LEU A 8 14.39 6.33 2.78
C LEU A 8 13.49 5.45 3.66
N LEU A 9 14.02 4.39 4.26
CA LEU A 9 13.24 3.48 5.10
C LEU A 9 12.89 4.07 6.47
N THR A 10 13.78 4.84 7.07
CA THR A 10 13.66 5.26 8.48
C THR A 10 13.21 6.70 8.68
N SER A 11 13.47 7.58 7.70
CA SER A 11 13.33 9.03 7.84
C SER A 11 12.40 9.65 6.79
N SER A 12 11.91 8.84 5.86
CA SER A 12 11.04 9.30 4.77
C SER A 12 9.59 8.79 4.95
N PRO A 13 8.61 9.35 4.22
CA PRO A 13 7.24 8.88 4.27
C PRO A 13 7.01 7.55 3.55
N LEU A 14 8.05 6.94 2.94
CA LEU A 14 7.96 5.74 2.10
C LEU A 14 7.19 4.59 2.76
N GLU A 15 7.60 4.14 3.96
CA GLU A 15 6.95 3.01 4.63
C GLU A 15 5.51 3.33 5.03
N ARG A 16 5.23 4.59 5.41
CA ARG A 16 3.85 5.03 5.68
C ARG A 16 3.00 4.96 4.41
N TRP A 17 3.47 5.47 3.27
CA TRP A 17 2.73 5.43 2.02
C TRP A 17 2.48 4.00 1.53
N ARG A 18 3.45 3.10 1.76
CA ARG A 18 3.29 1.67 1.51
C ARG A 18 2.21 1.07 2.42
N ALA A 19 2.24 1.32 3.72
CA ALA A 19 1.21 0.84 4.65
C ALA A 19 -0.19 1.36 4.28
N GLU A 20 -0.32 2.67 4.01
CA GLU A 20 -1.58 3.29 3.56
C GLU A 20 -2.15 2.61 2.30
N ARG A 21 -1.30 2.24 1.34
CA ARG A 21 -1.73 1.62 0.07
C ARG A 21 -2.32 0.22 0.24
N TYR A 22 -1.86 -0.52 1.24
CA TYR A 22 -2.26 -1.91 1.51
C TYR A 22 -3.14 -2.06 2.76
N ALA A 23 -3.54 -0.95 3.40
CA ALA A 23 -4.33 -0.94 4.64
C ALA A 23 -5.67 -1.71 4.56
N SER A 24 -6.21 -1.93 3.36
CA SER A 24 -7.43 -2.73 3.18
C SER A 24 -7.26 -4.19 3.57
N PHE A 25 -6.03 -4.71 3.59
CA PHE A 25 -5.74 -6.09 4.00
C PHE A 25 -5.58 -6.26 5.52
N ASP A 26 -5.57 -5.17 6.28
CA ASP A 26 -5.37 -5.22 7.73
C ASP A 26 -6.68 -5.36 8.51
N ASN A 27 -7.83 -5.18 7.86
CA ASN A 27 -9.14 -5.26 8.51
C ASN A 27 -10.25 -5.82 7.61
N GLY A 28 -11.38 -6.16 8.23
CA GLY A 28 -12.60 -6.58 7.55
C GLY A 28 -12.38 -7.70 6.53
N ALA A 29 -13.06 -7.59 5.39
CA ALA A 29 -13.02 -8.59 4.32
C ALA A 29 -11.61 -8.81 3.74
N GLY A 30 -10.76 -7.77 3.72
CA GLY A 30 -9.40 -7.91 3.23
C GLY A 30 -8.48 -8.67 4.19
N ALA A 31 -8.68 -8.55 5.50
CA ALA A 31 -7.99 -9.37 6.49
C ALA A 31 -8.42 -10.84 6.42
N ASP A 32 -9.72 -11.10 6.25
CA ASP A 32 -10.22 -12.47 6.09
C ASP A 32 -9.73 -13.11 4.79
N PHE A 33 -9.61 -12.33 3.71
CA PHE A 33 -8.93 -12.75 2.48
C PHE A 33 -7.47 -13.10 2.71
N ALA A 34 -6.69 -12.20 3.32
CA ALA A 34 -5.26 -12.42 3.57
C ALA A 34 -5.01 -13.63 4.49
N ALA A 35 -5.93 -13.91 5.41
CA ALA A 35 -5.88 -15.07 6.31
C ALA A 35 -6.40 -16.37 5.66
N GLY A 36 -6.85 -16.35 4.39
CA GLY A 36 -7.35 -17.52 3.68
C GLY A 36 -8.70 -18.04 4.19
N LYS A 37 -9.50 -17.19 4.85
CA LYS A 37 -10.77 -17.59 5.47
C LYS A 37 -11.99 -17.52 4.56
N ILE A 38 -11.86 -16.89 3.39
CA ILE A 38 -12.99 -16.67 2.47
C ILE A 38 -12.84 -17.47 1.19
N THR A 39 -13.99 -17.85 0.62
CA THR A 39 -14.05 -18.56 -0.66
C THR A 39 -14.22 -17.60 -1.84
N LEU A 40 -14.10 -18.11 -3.08
CA LEU A 40 -14.46 -17.37 -4.29
C LEU A 40 -15.92 -16.90 -4.29
N THR A 41 -16.82 -17.70 -3.73
CA THR A 41 -18.24 -17.34 -3.60
C THR A 41 -18.43 -16.15 -2.67
N ASP A 42 -17.69 -16.10 -1.57
CA ASP A 42 -17.76 -14.99 -0.61
C ASP A 42 -17.18 -13.71 -1.20
N MET A 43 -16.07 -13.81 -1.94
CA MET A 43 -15.49 -12.69 -2.69
C MET A 43 -16.48 -12.12 -3.73
N ALA A 44 -17.17 -12.97 -4.47
CA ALA A 44 -18.17 -12.54 -5.46
C ALA A 44 -19.34 -11.79 -4.81
N LYS A 45 -19.85 -12.28 -3.66
CA LYS A 45 -20.89 -11.58 -2.88
C LYS A 45 -20.41 -10.23 -2.36
N HIS A 46 -19.18 -10.16 -1.85
CA HIS A 46 -18.60 -8.90 -1.39
C HIS A 46 -18.52 -7.87 -2.53
N ALA A 47 -18.02 -8.27 -3.70
CA ALA A 47 -17.85 -7.38 -4.86
C ALA A 47 -19.17 -6.82 -5.41
N ALA A 48 -20.28 -7.56 -5.31
CA ALA A 48 -21.58 -7.16 -5.87
C ALA A 48 -22.13 -5.83 -5.30
N GLY A 49 -21.70 -5.41 -4.11
CA GLY A 49 -22.10 -4.14 -3.48
C GLY A 49 -20.93 -3.24 -3.08
N ASN A 50 -19.69 -3.66 -3.29
CA ASN A 50 -18.50 -2.97 -2.80
C ASN A 50 -17.51 -2.72 -3.93
N ALA A 51 -17.70 -1.64 -4.68
CA ALA A 51 -16.71 -1.19 -5.64
C ALA A 51 -15.47 -0.64 -4.91
N PRO A 52 -14.25 -1.05 -5.29
CA PRO A 52 -13.04 -0.53 -4.67
C PRO A 52 -12.89 0.97 -4.96
N LYS A 53 -12.55 1.74 -3.93
CA LYS A 53 -12.21 3.15 -4.10
C LYS A 53 -10.93 3.25 -4.94
N GLN A 54 -11.01 4.02 -6.03
CA GLN A 54 -9.82 4.36 -6.81
C GLN A 54 -8.97 5.33 -6.00
N ILE A 55 -7.71 4.97 -5.80
CA ILE A 55 -6.71 5.80 -5.11
C ILE A 55 -5.51 5.99 -6.03
N SER A 56 -4.89 7.17 -5.98
CA SER A 56 -3.69 7.47 -6.78
C SER A 56 -2.55 6.52 -6.43
N GLY A 57 -1.84 6.04 -7.45
CA GLY A 57 -0.62 5.25 -7.30
C GLY A 57 0.59 6.06 -6.84
N ARG A 58 0.51 7.40 -6.81
CA ARG A 58 1.57 8.33 -6.37
C ARG A 58 2.93 8.15 -7.07
N GLN A 59 2.98 7.61 -8.30
CA GLN A 59 4.24 7.31 -9.00
C GLN A 59 5.20 8.51 -9.04
N GLU A 60 4.75 9.65 -9.54
CA GLU A 60 5.56 10.87 -9.62
C GLU A 60 6.06 11.34 -8.24
N ALA A 61 5.24 11.16 -7.19
CA ALA A 61 5.64 11.50 -5.83
C ALA A 61 6.71 10.54 -5.28
N TYR A 62 6.66 9.25 -5.61
CA TYR A 62 7.72 8.29 -5.28
C TYR A 62 9.03 8.63 -6.01
N GLU A 63 8.98 8.94 -7.30
CA GLU A 63 10.15 9.33 -8.08
C GLU A 63 10.79 10.61 -7.51
N ASN A 64 9.98 11.62 -7.20
CA ASN A 64 10.46 12.85 -6.57
C ASN A 64 11.05 12.61 -5.17
N LEU A 65 10.44 11.73 -4.37
CA LEU A 65 10.97 11.38 -3.05
C LEU A 65 12.36 10.75 -3.15
N ILE A 66 12.55 9.79 -4.06
CA ILE A 66 13.84 9.15 -4.28
C ILE A 66 14.88 10.19 -4.72
N ASN A 67 14.54 11.06 -5.66
CA ASN A 67 15.44 12.12 -6.12
C ASN A 67 15.87 13.07 -5.00
N GLN A 68 14.94 13.47 -4.11
CA GLN A 68 15.26 14.34 -2.96
C GLN A 68 16.26 13.71 -1.98
N TYR A 69 16.25 12.39 -1.81
CA TYR A 69 17.16 11.67 -0.93
C TYR A 69 18.47 11.29 -1.62
N LEU A 70 18.51 11.25 -2.95
CA LEU A 70 19.73 11.02 -3.72
C LEU A 70 20.59 12.29 -3.88
N THR A 71 19.97 13.46 -3.94
CA THR A 71 20.65 14.75 -4.18
C THR A 71 20.94 15.56 -2.92
N ARG A 72 20.46 15.09 -1.77
CA ARG A 72 20.89 15.57 -0.44
C ARG A 72 22.23 14.97 -0.07
#